data_AF-A0A7S2FZ30-F1
#
_entry.id   AF-A0A7S2FZ30-F1
#
_cell.length_a   1.000
_cell.length_b   1.000
_cell.length_c   1.000
_cell.angle_alpha   90.00
_cell.angle_beta   90.00
_cell.angle_gamma   90.00
#
_symmetry.space_group_name_H-M   'P 1'
#
loop_
_entity.id
_entity.type
_entity.pdbx_description
1 polymer ?
#
loop_
_entity_poly.entity_id
_entity_poly.type
_entity_poly.pdbx_seq_one_letter_code
_entity_poly.pdbx_strand_id
1 'polypeptide(L)'
;MFNSGGSGYVLNQAALDILADNIVKNPQCQPHLRGFFEDVMVARCLKRIAGLVPYDTRDARGRERFLPFTPASHLAYRRNSNDWYTKYSVDLKEGLDCCSEYSISFHYVKGSLMNGIDTLLYRC
;
A
#
# COMPACT_ATOMS: atom_id res chain seq x y z
N MET A 1 6.84 10.11 1.35
CA MET A 1 6.30 9.10 0.40
C MET A 1 6.81 7.74 0.81
N PHE A 2 5.89 6.85 1.11
CA PHE A 2 6.07 5.44 1.42
C PHE A 2 4.84 4.70 0.89
N ASN A 3 4.93 3.38 0.68
CA ASN A 3 3.76 2.57 0.34
C ASN A 3 3.22 1.97 1.64
N SER A 4 1.94 2.15 1.95
CA SER A 4 1.37 1.64 3.20
C SER A 4 1.41 0.12 3.26
N GLY A 5 1.81 -0.44 4.41
CA GLY A 5 1.95 -1.89 4.59
C GLY A 5 0.63 -2.66 4.68
N GLY A 6 -0.48 -2.00 5.05
CA GLY A 6 -1.75 -2.68 5.32
C GLY A 6 -2.31 -3.43 4.09
N SER A 7 -2.38 -2.74 2.95
CA SER A 7 -2.76 -3.37 1.67
C SER A 7 -1.63 -4.19 1.04
N GLY A 8 -0.43 -4.13 1.60
CA GLY A 8 0.79 -4.68 1.03
C GLY A 8 1.36 -3.81 -0.09
N TYR A 9 2.61 -4.09 -0.43
CA TYR A 9 3.34 -3.51 -1.55
C TYR A 9 4.11 -4.62 -2.27
N VAL A 10 4.35 -4.44 -3.56
CA VAL A 10 5.00 -5.44 -4.40
C VAL A 10 6.41 -4.99 -4.75
N LEU A 11 7.37 -5.89 -4.58
CA LEU A 11 8.75 -5.73 -5.01
C LEU A 11 9.04 -6.77 -6.09
N ASN A 12 9.75 -6.35 -7.14
CA ASN A 12 10.34 -7.33 -8.05
C ASN A 12 11.56 -7.99 -7.36
N GLN A 13 12.05 -9.08 -7.95
CA GLN A 13 13.16 -9.84 -7.38
C GLN A 13 14.40 -8.97 -7.12
N ALA A 14 14.81 -8.15 -8.09
CA ALA A 14 15.98 -7.29 -7.94
C ALA A 14 15.84 -6.27 -6.80
N ALA A 15 14.67 -5.65 -6.64
CA ALA A 15 14.42 -4.71 -5.55
C ALA A 15 14.39 -5.41 -4.18
N LEU A 16 13.89 -6.64 -4.12
CA LEU A 16 13.92 -7.45 -2.90
C LEU A 16 15.35 -7.82 -2.51
N ASP A 17 16.18 -8.25 -3.47
CA ASP A 17 17.59 -8.57 -3.23
C ASP A 17 18.34 -7.34 -2.72
N ILE A 18 18.13 -6.18 -3.35
CA ILE A 18 18.72 -4.91 -2.91
C ILE A 18 18.24 -4.55 -1.49
N LEU A 19 16.95 -4.73 -1.17
CA LEU A 19 16.43 -4.48 0.17
C LEU A 19 17.10 -5.38 1.20
N ALA A 20 17.16 -6.69 0.94
CA ALA A 20 17.75 -7.66 1.84
C ALA A 20 19.23 -7.35 2.12
N ASP A 21 20.00 -7.06 1.07
CA ASP A 21 21.41 -6.67 1.17
C ASP A 21 21.59 -5.40 2.01
N ASN A 22 20.76 -4.38 1.78
CA ASN A 22 20.84 -3.12 2.51
C ASN A 22 20.42 -3.27 3.98
N ILE A 23 19.41 -4.10 4.27
CA ILE A 23 19.00 -4.40 5.65
C ILE A 23 20.16 -4.96 6.46
N VAL A 24 20.97 -5.85 5.87
CA VAL A 24 22.12 -6.47 6.55
C VAL A 24 23.31 -5.51 6.65
N LYS A 25 23.63 -4.79 5.56
CA LYS A 25 24.86 -4.00 5.45
C LYS A 25 24.74 -2.59 6.01
N ASN A 26 23.52 -2.01 6.02
CA ASN A 26 23.31 -0.61 6.35
C ASN A 26 22.46 -0.44 7.62
N PRO A 27 23.06 -0.04 8.76
CA PRO A 27 22.32 0.11 10.03
C PRO A 27 21.24 1.20 9.96
N GLN A 28 21.32 2.11 8.98
CA GLN A 28 20.31 3.14 8.71
C GLN A 28 18.96 2.57 8.21
N CYS A 29 18.92 1.31 7.76
CA CYS A 29 17.67 0.59 7.50
C CYS A 29 16.96 0.14 8.80
N GLN A 30 17.67 0.14 9.93
CA GLN A 30 17.17 -0.15 11.29
C GLN A 30 16.26 -1.40 11.39
N PRO A 31 16.68 -2.59 10.93
CA PRO A 31 15.81 -3.78 10.88
C PRO A 31 15.36 -4.31 12.25
N HIS A 32 16.03 -3.90 13.33
CA HIS A 32 15.68 -4.31 14.69
C HIS A 32 14.80 -3.29 15.42
N LEU A 33 14.47 -2.16 14.79
CA LEU A 33 13.57 -1.16 15.35
C LEU A 33 12.14 -1.71 15.35
N ARG A 34 11.49 -1.69 16.52
CA ARG A 34 10.13 -2.20 16.69
C ARG A 34 9.13 -1.05 16.67
N GLY A 35 8.05 -1.21 15.91
CA GLY A 35 6.97 -0.23 15.84
C GLY A 35 5.98 -0.53 14.71
N PHE A 36 4.97 0.33 14.57
CA PHE A 36 3.90 0.20 13.57
C PHE A 36 4.23 0.91 12.24
N PHE A 37 5.51 1.15 11.97
CA PHE A 37 5.99 1.98 10.85
C PHE A 37 7.03 1.24 9.99
N GLU A 38 6.96 -0.09 9.96
CA GLU A 38 7.84 -0.94 9.14
C GLU A 38 7.84 -0.52 7.66
N ASP A 39 6.67 -0.19 7.13
CA ASP A 39 6.48 0.28 5.77
C ASP A 39 7.22 1.60 5.47
N VAL A 40 7.23 2.52 6.42
CA VAL A 40 8.04 3.75 6.38
C VAL A 40 9.54 3.42 6.39
N MET A 41 9.95 2.40 7.14
CA MET A 41 11.35 1.96 7.22
C MET A 41 11.81 1.30 5.94
N VAL A 42 11.01 0.42 5.35
CA VAL A 42 11.29 -0.17 4.04
C VAL A 42 11.37 0.89 2.97
N ALA A 43 10.41 1.82 2.93
CA ALA A 43 10.45 2.94 1.99
C ALA A 43 11.68 3.84 2.20
N ARG A 44 12.10 4.08 3.45
CA ARG A 44 13.33 4.81 3.76
C ARG A 44 14.57 4.07 3.27
N CYS A 45 14.66 2.76 3.51
CA CYS A 45 15.80 1.94 3.11
C CYS A 45 15.91 1.90 1.57
N LEU A 46 14.83 1.59 0.87
CA LEU A 46 14.80 1.57 -0.59
C LEU A 46 15.11 2.95 -1.19
N LYS A 47 14.45 4.01 -0.71
CA LYS A 47 14.56 5.34 -1.33
C LYS A 47 15.84 6.08 -0.96
N ARG A 48 16.17 6.17 0.32
CA ARG A 48 17.29 7.01 0.79
C ARG A 48 18.62 6.30 0.71
N ILE A 49 18.66 4.99 0.88
CA ILE A 49 19.90 4.23 0.97
C ILE A 49 20.20 3.56 -0.38
N ALA A 50 19.21 2.89 -0.98
CA ALA A 50 19.39 2.22 -2.27
C ALA A 50 19.07 3.11 -3.49
N GLY A 51 18.51 4.31 -3.31
CA GLY A 51 18.13 5.20 -4.41
C GLY A 51 16.96 4.72 -5.27
N LEU A 52 16.18 3.74 -4.79
CA LEU A 52 15.04 3.15 -5.50
C LEU A 52 13.74 3.86 -5.14
N VAL A 53 13.00 4.28 -6.16
CA VAL A 53 11.67 4.89 -6.00
C VAL A 53 10.58 3.93 -6.51
N PRO A 54 9.40 3.90 -5.85
CA PRO A 54 8.31 3.07 -6.32
C PRO A 54 7.75 3.61 -7.64
N TYR A 55 7.22 2.70 -8.45
CA TYR A 55 6.42 3.05 -9.62
C TYR A 55 4.99 3.42 -9.19
N ASP A 56 4.38 4.40 -9.86
CA ASP A 56 2.99 4.78 -9.60
C ASP A 56 2.03 3.72 -10.18
N THR A 57 1.34 3.00 -9.31
CA THR A 57 0.48 1.88 -9.69
C THR A 57 -0.98 2.29 -9.90
N ARG A 58 -1.32 3.57 -9.75
CA ARG A 58 -2.69 4.06 -9.99
C ARG A 58 -3.11 3.79 -11.43
N ASP A 59 -4.40 3.62 -11.64
CA ASP A 59 -4.92 3.41 -12.99
C ASP A 59 -4.89 4.69 -13.85
N ALA A 60 -5.31 4.59 -15.11
CA ALA A 60 -5.33 5.72 -16.04
C ALA A 60 -6.23 6.90 -15.57
N ARG A 61 -7.11 6.66 -14.59
CA ARG A 61 -7.98 7.67 -13.95
C ARG A 61 -7.40 8.18 -12.63
N GLY A 62 -6.20 7.73 -12.25
CA GLY A 62 -5.55 8.11 -10.99
C GLY A 62 -6.13 7.42 -9.76
N ARG A 63 -6.86 6.30 -9.92
CA ARG A 63 -7.49 5.57 -8.81
C ARG A 63 -6.54 4.52 -8.23
N GLU A 64 -6.60 4.33 -6.92
CA GLU A 64 -5.68 3.44 -6.20
C GLU A 64 -6.01 1.96 -6.41
N ARG A 65 -4.96 1.11 -6.37
CA ARG A 65 -5.06 -0.35 -6.52
C ARG A 65 -4.71 -1.12 -5.24
N PHE A 66 -3.94 -0.53 -4.33
CA PHE A 66 -3.56 -1.11 -3.03
C PHE A 66 -4.26 -0.31 -1.94
N LEU A 67 -5.33 -0.86 -1.38
CA LEU A 67 -6.31 -0.08 -0.61
C LEU A 67 -6.20 -0.35 0.90
N PRO A 68 -5.78 0.63 1.74
CA PRO A 68 -5.49 0.41 3.17
C PRO A 68 -6.72 0.21 4.07
N PHE A 69 -7.92 0.11 3.48
CA PHE A 69 -9.18 -0.10 4.19
C PHE A 69 -10.04 -1.14 3.46
N THR A 70 -11.14 -1.55 4.09
CA THR A 70 -12.13 -2.41 3.45
C THR A 70 -12.79 -1.70 2.26
N PRO A 71 -13.38 -2.44 1.29
CA PRO A 71 -14.07 -1.83 0.15
C PRO A 71 -15.15 -0.81 0.57
N ALA A 72 -15.97 -1.16 1.57
CA ALA A 72 -17.02 -0.27 2.07
C ALA A 72 -16.45 1.00 2.73
N SER A 73 -15.39 0.86 3.53
CA SER A 73 -14.72 2.00 4.16
C SER A 73 -14.10 2.96 3.14
N HIS A 74 -13.52 2.43 2.05
CA HIS A 74 -12.97 3.27 0.97
C HIS A 74 -14.03 4.03 0.21
N LEU A 75 -15.13 3.36 -0.15
CA LEU A 75 -16.26 4.00 -0.83
C LEU A 75 -16.86 5.13 0.02
N ALA A 76 -16.96 4.91 1.33
CA ALA A 76 -17.46 5.87 2.30
C ALA A 76 -16.44 6.93 2.73
N TYR A 77 -15.15 6.76 2.40
CA TYR A 77 -14.08 7.65 2.87
C TYR A 77 -14.31 9.08 2.36
N ARG A 78 -14.14 10.05 3.25
CA ARG A 78 -14.16 11.47 2.91
C ARG A 78 -12.93 12.17 3.49
N ARG A 79 -12.29 13.01 2.68
CA ARG A 79 -11.03 13.68 2.98
C ARG A 79 -11.18 14.53 4.22
N ASN A 80 -10.20 14.36 5.10
CA ASN A 80 -10.07 15.13 6.32
C ASN A 80 -8.60 15.57 6.42
N SER A 81 -8.37 16.88 6.50
CA SER A 81 -7.01 17.44 6.55
C SER A 81 -6.20 16.97 7.75
N ASN A 82 -6.84 16.43 8.79
CA ASN A 82 -6.17 15.86 9.96
C ASN A 82 -5.86 14.36 9.81
N ASP A 83 -6.48 13.67 8.85
CA ASP A 83 -6.32 12.24 8.65
C ASP A 83 -5.03 11.90 7.88
N TRP A 84 -4.39 10.80 8.28
CA TRP A 84 -3.11 10.38 7.72
C TRP A 84 -3.24 9.97 6.25
N TYR A 85 -4.33 9.32 5.85
CA TYR A 85 -4.51 8.85 4.49
C TYR A 85 -4.66 10.03 3.54
N THR A 86 -5.43 11.05 3.92
CA THR A 86 -5.48 12.32 3.17
C THR A 86 -4.11 13.01 3.08
N LYS A 87 -3.31 13.00 4.17
CA LYS A 87 -1.99 13.67 4.22
C LYS A 87 -0.92 12.99 3.37
N TYR A 88 -0.96 11.66 3.28
CA TYR A 88 0.10 10.87 2.66
C TYR A 88 -0.25 10.34 1.26
N SER A 89 -1.52 10.39 0.85
CA SER A 89 -1.95 10.01 -0.51
C SER A 89 -1.69 11.12 -1.53
N VAL A 90 -1.34 10.70 -2.75
CA VAL A 90 -1.15 11.58 -3.90
C VAL A 90 -2.44 11.63 -4.71
N ASP A 91 -3.02 12.82 -4.88
CA ASP A 91 -4.26 13.03 -5.66
C ASP A 91 -5.38 12.03 -5.32
N LEU A 92 -5.69 11.92 -4.02
CA LEU A 92 -6.69 10.99 -3.49
C LEU A 92 -8.08 11.25 -4.10
N LYS A 93 -8.67 10.20 -4.67
CA LYS A 93 -10.05 10.17 -5.18
C LYS A 93 -11.02 9.64 -4.11
N GLU A 94 -12.30 9.97 -4.25
CA GLU A 94 -13.34 9.66 -3.26
C GLU A 94 -14.60 9.11 -3.95
N GLY A 95 -15.50 8.52 -3.16
CA GLY A 95 -16.76 8.01 -3.67
C GLY A 95 -16.55 6.87 -4.68
N LEU A 96 -17.34 6.85 -5.75
CA LEU A 96 -17.25 5.79 -6.78
C LEU A 96 -15.92 5.81 -7.56
N ASP A 97 -15.20 6.94 -7.54
CA ASP A 97 -13.89 7.06 -8.16
C ASP A 97 -12.73 6.74 -7.21
N CYS A 98 -12.98 6.36 -5.95
CA CYS A 98 -11.91 6.06 -4.98
C CYS A 98 -10.92 5.00 -5.49
N CYS A 99 -11.45 4.05 -6.24
CA CYS A 99 -10.87 2.73 -6.32
C CYS A 99 -10.87 2.26 -7.77
N SER A 100 -9.74 1.69 -8.19
CA SER A 100 -9.63 1.09 -9.52
C SER A 100 -10.60 -0.09 -9.67
N GLU A 101 -11.16 -0.28 -10.87
CA GLU A 101 -11.86 -1.53 -11.21
C GLU A 101 -10.89 -2.72 -11.22
N TYR A 102 -9.60 -2.44 -11.36
CA TYR A 102 -8.49 -3.40 -11.26
C TYR A 102 -7.77 -3.26 -9.91
N SER A 103 -8.52 -3.15 -8.81
CA SER A 103 -7.96 -3.21 -7.45
C SER A 103 -7.22 -4.52 -7.22
N ILE A 104 -6.07 -4.45 -6.54
CA ILE A 104 -5.19 -5.59 -6.25
C ILE A 104 -5.46 -6.13 -4.85
N SER A 105 -5.60 -5.25 -3.85
CA SER A 105 -5.76 -5.68 -2.46
C SER A 105 -6.53 -4.67 -1.61
N PHE A 106 -7.21 -5.17 -0.58
CA PHE A 106 -7.90 -4.38 0.43
C PHE A 106 -7.48 -4.88 1.83
N HIS A 107 -7.21 -3.94 2.75
CA HIS A 107 -6.84 -4.27 4.12
C HIS A 107 -8.08 -4.37 5.04
N TYR A 108 -7.90 -4.97 6.23
CA TYR A 108 -8.95 -5.20 7.23
C TYR A 108 -10.15 -6.05 6.77
N VAL A 109 -10.02 -6.77 5.66
CA VAL A 109 -11.05 -7.68 5.15
C VAL A 109 -11.06 -8.96 6.01
N LYS A 110 -12.21 -9.32 6.58
CA LYS A 110 -12.36 -10.58 7.33
C LYS A 110 -12.53 -11.77 6.38
N GLY A 111 -12.20 -12.98 6.82
CA GLY A 111 -12.28 -14.19 5.99
C GLY A 111 -13.64 -14.44 5.33
N SER A 112 -14.75 -14.15 6.01
CA SER A 112 -16.09 -14.25 5.41
C SER A 112 -16.30 -13.30 4.24
N LEU A 113 -15.79 -12.07 4.34
CA LEU A 113 -15.85 -11.09 3.26
C LEU A 113 -14.87 -11.46 2.13
N MET A 114 -13.68 -11.98 2.45
CA MET A 114 -12.75 -12.51 1.43
C MET A 114 -13.43 -13.60 0.59
N ASN A 115 -14.07 -14.59 1.25
CA ASN A 115 -14.79 -15.66 0.57
C ASN A 115 -15.97 -15.15 -0.25
N GLY A 116 -16.71 -14.16 0.28
CA GLY A 116 -17.82 -13.53 -0.44
C GLY A 116 -17.35 -12.82 -1.72
N ILE A 117 -16.26 -12.05 -1.63
CA ILE A 117 -15.66 -11.37 -2.79
C ILE A 117 -15.16 -12.41 -3.82
N ASP A 118 -14.42 -13.44 -3.38
CA ASP A 118 -13.93 -14.50 -4.27
C ASP A 118 -15.08 -15.22 -4.99
N THR A 119 -16.15 -15.53 -4.26
CA THR A 119 -17.33 -16.19 -4.83
C THR A 119 -17.98 -15.33 -5.91
N LEU A 120 -18.26 -14.05 -5.59
CA LEU A 120 -18.92 -13.13 -6.52
C LEU A 120 -18.09 -12.82 -7.77
N LEU A 121 -16.75 -12.79 -7.66
CA LEU A 121 -15.88 -12.42 -8.76
C LEU A 121 -15.47 -13.60 -9.64
N TYR A 122 -15.34 -14.81 -9.07
CA TYR A 122 -14.70 -15.93 -9.78
C TYR A 122 -15.49 -17.23 -9.77
N ARG A 123 -16.54 -17.37 -8.95
CA ARG A 123 -17.24 -18.65 -8.74
C ARG A 123 -18.76 -18.58 -8.92
N CYS A 124 -19.30 -17.42 -9.26
CA CYS A 124 -20.69 -17.24 -9.66
C CYS A 124 -20.85 -17.31 -11.18
#